data_AF-A0A8X8WVW4-F1
#
_entry.id   AF-A0A8X8WVW4-F1
#
_cell.length_a   1.000
_cell.length_b   1.000
_cell.length_c   1.000
_cell.angle_alpha   90.00
_cell.angle_beta   90.00
_cell.angle_gamma   90.00
#
_symmetry.space_group_name_H-M   'P 1'
#
loop_
_entity.id
_entity.type
_entity.pdbx_description
1 polymer ?
#
loop_
_entity_poly.entity_id
_entity_poly.type
_entity_poly.pdbx_seq_one_letter_code
_entity_poly.pdbx_strand_id
1 'polypeptide(L)'
;MEEKARAASASPEEDAKRSLNIGHLEAVVHVLRQPSVTGVSRVCKPIEFSKSSSVYVDVVCSLNGNPVWFIVSGRNPRCISWNGGSSEKDKGLRKKIQLVVDAARHSPVTLRPSSVVLFFSNGLGDDVYQKLRCEFEAVDVKMEPLCYHELDLEEEWTDVVLGRLFPDACAVRIQVGEDGIEPEKDIRENRMGSPVSRNKCCEHSGFDPGLSLSSLVAGMKCWCCSLDDEVELQVGLMNQSWRDVEAKLVNFDTTAMVAIASGISNGRTEKLLATPEHQLRDRFKGNYDFVISQVVSENQNPIHRELSGLISGKRGIICESVRLEFQELITMCGGPNEKLRAEFFLKFLKVLPDCPSTRLMSLPTTRKLALKNKVVFGTGDYWCAQTVTANMAFVRAVSQTGMSLSIVEHRPRALIGD
;
A
#
# COMPACT_ATOMS: atom_id res chain seq x y z
N MET A 1 38.60 45.28 -51.90
CA MET A 1 37.54 45.30 -52.94
C MET A 1 37.00 43.90 -53.02
N GLU A 2 36.10 43.57 -52.11
CA GLU A 2 34.65 43.65 -52.33
C GLU A 2 34.17 42.58 -53.30
N GLU A 3 33.80 41.42 -52.76
CA GLU A 3 32.90 40.51 -53.45
C GLU A 3 31.56 40.50 -52.72
N LYS A 4 30.55 40.94 -53.48
CA LYS A 4 29.19 41.27 -53.04
C LYS A 4 28.44 40.04 -52.52
N ALA A 5 27.70 40.28 -51.45
CA ALA A 5 26.67 39.43 -50.90
C ALA A 5 25.67 38.94 -51.96
N ARG A 6 25.37 37.63 -51.92
CA ARG A 6 24.11 37.06 -52.40
C ARG A 6 23.34 36.55 -51.18
N ALA A 7 22.24 37.24 -50.87
CA ALA A 7 21.29 36.83 -49.87
C ALA A 7 20.63 35.51 -50.27
N ALA A 8 20.85 34.46 -49.48
CA ALA A 8 19.95 33.32 -49.43
C ALA A 8 18.99 33.57 -48.27
N SER A 9 17.73 33.82 -48.60
CA SER A 9 16.63 33.93 -47.64
C SER A 9 16.46 32.58 -46.93
N ALA A 10 16.97 32.48 -45.70
CA ALA A 10 16.57 31.41 -44.80
C ALA A 10 15.12 31.66 -44.39
N SER A 11 14.21 30.84 -44.90
CA SER A 11 12.85 30.72 -44.39
C SER A 11 12.90 30.30 -42.91
N PRO A 12 12.00 30.79 -42.05
CA PRO A 12 11.87 30.31 -40.69
C PRO A 12 11.18 28.93 -40.73
N GLU A 13 11.94 27.87 -41.02
CA GLU A 13 11.47 26.51 -40.86
C GLU A 13 11.36 26.21 -39.36
N GLU A 14 10.11 26.25 -38.90
CA GLU A 14 9.53 25.48 -37.81
C GLU A 14 10.51 24.92 -36.77
N ASP A 15 10.74 25.73 -35.73
CA ASP A 15 10.99 25.23 -34.38
C ASP A 15 9.73 24.45 -33.92
N ALA A 16 9.56 23.24 -34.46
CA ALA A 16 8.60 22.29 -33.96
C ALA A 16 9.06 21.92 -32.54
N LYS A 17 8.61 22.72 -31.57
CA LYS A 17 8.78 22.53 -30.12
C LYS A 17 8.47 21.06 -29.82
N ARG A 18 9.50 20.23 -29.75
CA ARG A 18 9.35 18.83 -29.35
C ARG A 18 8.87 18.88 -27.91
N SER A 19 7.57 18.68 -27.72
CA SER A 19 6.99 18.52 -26.39
C SER A 19 7.52 17.21 -25.83
N LEU A 20 8.65 17.28 -25.13
CA LEU A 20 9.20 16.14 -24.42
C LEU A 20 8.29 15.86 -23.22
N ASN A 21 7.76 14.64 -23.12
CA ASN A 21 6.92 14.22 -22.00
C ASN A 21 7.71 14.02 -20.69
N ILE A 22 8.99 14.41 -20.65
CA ILE A 22 9.91 14.17 -19.54
C ILE A 22 9.39 14.75 -18.23
N GLY A 23 8.90 16.00 -18.22
CA GLY A 23 8.38 16.63 -17.00
C GLY A 23 7.10 15.97 -16.46
N HIS A 24 6.30 15.33 -17.33
CA HIS A 24 5.16 14.53 -16.89
C HIS A 24 5.63 13.21 -16.27
N LEU A 25 6.63 12.54 -16.86
CA LEU A 25 7.19 11.30 -16.30
C LEU A 25 7.89 11.53 -14.97
N GLU A 26 8.64 12.64 -14.83
CA GLU A 26 9.23 13.06 -13.55
C GLU A 26 8.14 13.25 -12.47
N ALA A 27 7.02 13.89 -12.83
CA ALA A 27 5.89 14.07 -11.93
C ALA A 27 5.22 12.73 -11.55
N VAL A 28 5.11 11.78 -12.48
CA VAL A 28 4.62 10.42 -12.18
C VAL A 28 5.56 9.69 -11.22
N VAL A 29 6.87 9.76 -11.43
CA VAL A 29 7.87 9.18 -10.50
C VAL A 29 7.77 9.84 -9.12
N HIS A 30 7.53 11.15 -9.07
CA HIS A 30 7.32 11.86 -7.81
C HIS A 30 6.11 11.33 -7.03
N VAL A 31 4.99 11.08 -7.69
CA VAL A 31 3.82 10.44 -7.07
C VAL A 31 4.16 9.02 -6.58
N LEU A 32 4.84 8.22 -7.40
CA LEU A 32 5.18 6.82 -7.06
C LEU A 32 6.14 6.69 -5.89
N ARG A 33 6.93 7.73 -5.59
CA ARG A 33 7.89 7.75 -4.47
C ARG A 33 7.31 8.29 -3.17
N GLN A 34 6.05 8.75 -3.16
CA GLN A 34 5.42 9.23 -1.93
C GLN A 34 5.27 8.06 -0.93
N PRO A 35 5.66 8.23 0.36
CA PRO A 35 5.54 7.15 1.35
C PRO A 35 4.11 6.64 1.55
N SER A 36 3.13 7.52 1.35
CA SER A 36 1.70 7.23 1.46
C SER A 36 1.15 6.45 0.25
N VAL A 37 1.88 6.39 -0.87
CA VAL A 37 1.50 5.69 -2.09
C VAL A 37 2.05 4.27 -2.08
N THR A 38 1.16 3.29 -2.03
CA THR A 38 1.49 1.87 -2.01
C THR A 38 0.64 1.09 -3.01
N GLY A 39 0.89 -0.22 -3.17
CA GLY A 39 -0.05 -1.08 -3.89
C GLY A 39 -0.25 -0.76 -5.36
N VAL A 40 0.75 -0.16 -6.02
CA VAL A 40 0.68 0.28 -7.42
C VAL A 40 0.37 -0.92 -8.32
N SER A 41 -0.75 -0.86 -9.05
CA SER A 41 -1.19 -1.92 -9.97
C SER A 41 -1.05 -1.53 -11.43
N ARG A 42 -1.12 -0.23 -11.75
CA ARG A 42 -0.99 0.30 -13.12
C ARG A 42 -0.26 1.64 -13.13
N VAL A 43 0.55 1.86 -14.16
CA VAL A 43 1.24 3.13 -14.43
C VAL A 43 1.10 3.45 -15.93
N CYS A 44 0.64 4.66 -16.24
CA CYS A 44 0.48 5.23 -17.58
C CYS A 44 -0.27 4.32 -18.57
N LYS A 45 -1.34 3.66 -18.10
CA LYS A 45 -2.12 2.70 -18.88
C LYS A 45 -3.61 3.04 -18.82
N PRO A 46 -4.34 2.95 -19.96
CA PRO A 46 -5.79 3.11 -19.93
C PRO A 46 -6.45 1.99 -19.13
N ILE A 47 -7.57 2.34 -18.48
CA ILE A 47 -8.51 1.41 -17.89
C ILE A 47 -9.61 1.18 -18.93
N GLU A 48 -9.72 -0.06 -19.39
CA GLU A 48 -10.75 -0.49 -20.33
C GLU A 48 -11.97 -0.99 -19.55
N PHE A 49 -13.12 -0.38 -19.78
CA PHE A 49 -14.41 -0.83 -19.22
C PHE A 49 -15.18 -1.68 -20.22
N SER A 50 -15.03 -1.37 -21.51
CA SER A 50 -15.59 -2.12 -22.63
C SER A 50 -14.71 -1.95 -23.87
N LYS A 51 -15.02 -2.67 -24.96
CA LYS A 51 -14.27 -2.57 -26.22
C LYS A 51 -14.26 -1.15 -26.84
N SER A 52 -15.18 -0.28 -26.41
CA SER A 52 -15.33 1.09 -26.94
C SER A 52 -15.20 2.17 -25.88
N SER A 53 -15.04 1.80 -24.60
CA SER A 53 -14.94 2.74 -23.49
C SER A 53 -13.67 2.49 -22.69
N SER A 54 -12.76 3.46 -22.74
CA SER A 54 -11.57 3.49 -21.90
C SER A 54 -11.33 4.88 -21.35
N VAL A 55 -10.73 4.93 -20.15
CA VAL A 55 -10.26 6.17 -19.53
C VAL A 55 -8.77 6.06 -19.28
N TYR A 56 -8.03 7.13 -19.58
CA TYR A 56 -6.62 7.16 -19.26
C TYR A 56 -6.40 7.56 -17.80
N VAL A 57 -5.60 6.76 -17.08
CA VAL A 57 -5.22 6.99 -15.69
C VAL A 57 -3.71 6.83 -15.57
N ASP A 58 -3.06 7.77 -14.89
CA ASP A 58 -1.60 7.79 -14.78
C ASP A 58 -1.10 6.79 -13.75
N VAL A 59 -1.75 6.68 -12.59
CA VAL A 59 -1.40 5.67 -11.58
C VAL A 59 -2.66 5.11 -10.94
N VAL A 60 -2.75 3.78 -10.83
CA VAL A 60 -3.72 3.09 -9.99
C VAL A 60 -2.97 2.50 -8.81
N CYS A 61 -3.32 2.93 -7.60
CA CYS A 61 -2.57 2.58 -6.38
C CYS A 61 -3.48 2.62 -5.14
N SER A 62 -2.87 2.49 -3.98
CA SER A 62 -3.44 2.80 -2.67
C SER A 62 -2.78 4.06 -2.12
N LEU A 63 -3.56 4.98 -1.56
CA LEU A 63 -3.10 6.16 -0.84
C LEU A 63 -3.60 6.06 0.60
N ASN A 64 -2.69 5.96 1.57
CA ASN A 64 -3.04 5.73 2.99
C ASN A 64 -4.02 4.55 3.16
N GLY A 65 -3.77 3.44 2.45
CA GLY A 65 -4.63 2.25 2.48
C GLY A 65 -5.86 2.30 1.58
N ASN A 66 -6.26 3.47 1.09
CA ASN A 66 -7.47 3.62 0.27
C ASN A 66 -7.16 3.48 -1.22
N PRO A 67 -7.98 2.80 -2.04
CA PRO A 67 -7.74 2.73 -3.48
C PRO A 67 -7.95 4.10 -4.13
N VAL A 68 -7.00 4.53 -4.96
CA VAL A 68 -6.99 5.86 -5.59
C VAL A 68 -6.52 5.78 -7.04
N TRP A 69 -7.08 6.64 -7.89
CA TRP A 69 -6.56 6.92 -9.23
C TRP A 69 -5.88 8.28 -9.26
N PHE A 70 -4.66 8.33 -9.78
CA PHE A 70 -3.96 9.59 -10.04
C PHE A 70 -4.08 10.01 -11.50
N ILE A 71 -4.31 11.31 -11.70
CA ILE A 71 -4.14 12.01 -12.98
C ILE A 71 -3.06 13.07 -12.79
N VAL A 72 -1.99 12.97 -13.57
CA VAL A 72 -0.77 13.76 -13.44
C VAL A 72 -0.63 14.73 -14.61
N SER A 73 -0.54 16.02 -14.31
CA SER A 73 -0.33 17.08 -15.30
C SER A 73 1.05 17.71 -15.14
N GLY A 74 1.84 17.60 -16.21
CA GLY A 74 3.09 18.33 -16.44
C GLY A 74 2.93 19.69 -17.12
N ARG A 75 1.68 20.13 -17.36
CA ARG A 75 1.42 21.33 -18.18
C ARG A 75 1.71 22.62 -17.41
N ASN A 76 2.08 23.66 -18.14
CA ASN A 76 2.16 25.01 -17.58
C ASN A 76 0.72 25.48 -17.23
N PRO A 77 0.47 26.08 -16.05
CA PRO A 77 -0.85 26.56 -15.65
C PRO A 77 -1.49 27.50 -16.67
N ARG A 78 -0.69 28.32 -17.37
CA ARG A 78 -1.16 29.25 -18.41
C ARG A 78 -1.77 28.54 -19.63
N CYS A 79 -1.47 27.25 -19.82
CA CYS A 79 -1.98 26.42 -20.91
C CYS A 79 -3.17 25.54 -20.47
N ILE A 80 -3.67 25.72 -19.24
CA ILE A 80 -4.80 24.97 -18.70
C ILE A 80 -6.03 25.88 -18.70
N SER A 81 -6.96 25.62 -19.61
CA SER A 81 -8.27 26.26 -19.64
C SER A 81 -9.31 25.43 -18.88
N TRP A 82 -10.17 26.07 -18.09
CA TRP A 82 -11.28 25.38 -17.42
C TRP A 82 -12.29 24.84 -18.43
N ASN A 83 -12.80 25.76 -19.26
CA ASN A 83 -13.68 25.46 -20.38
C ASN A 83 -12.84 25.29 -21.64
N GLY A 84 -13.18 24.28 -22.44
CA GLY A 84 -12.55 24.04 -23.73
C GLY A 84 -13.03 25.02 -24.79
N GLY A 85 -12.23 25.18 -25.85
CA GLY A 85 -12.66 25.85 -27.07
C GLY A 85 -13.71 25.07 -27.88
N SER A 86 -14.07 25.59 -29.05
CA SER A 86 -15.04 24.98 -29.96
C SER A 86 -14.53 23.72 -30.70
N SER A 87 -13.27 23.34 -30.52
CA SER A 87 -12.65 22.18 -31.18
C SER A 87 -12.82 20.89 -30.36
N GLU A 88 -13.11 19.77 -31.01
CA GLU A 88 -13.20 18.44 -30.37
C GLU A 88 -11.94 18.02 -29.60
N LYS A 89 -10.77 18.57 -29.96
CA LYS A 89 -9.47 18.30 -29.31
C LYS A 89 -9.26 19.10 -28.03
N ASP A 90 -10.01 20.18 -27.83
CA ASP A 90 -9.91 21.03 -26.64
C ASP A 90 -11.18 20.93 -25.81
N LYS A 91 -11.32 19.82 -25.08
CA LYS A 91 -12.47 19.56 -24.20
C LYS A 91 -12.44 20.42 -22.91
N GLY A 92 -11.35 21.14 -22.63
CA GLY A 92 -11.13 21.84 -21.35
C GLY A 92 -10.83 20.90 -20.17
N LEU A 93 -10.30 21.45 -19.08
CA LEU A 93 -10.01 20.67 -17.87
C LEU A 93 -11.29 20.11 -17.23
N ARG A 94 -12.36 20.90 -17.18
CA ARG A 94 -13.63 20.54 -16.57
C ARG A 94 -14.20 19.22 -17.11
N LYS A 95 -14.32 19.10 -18.44
CA LYS A 95 -14.84 17.87 -19.08
C LYS A 95 -13.90 16.69 -18.88
N LYS A 96 -12.58 16.90 -18.86
CA LYS A 96 -11.61 15.82 -18.62
C LYS A 96 -11.77 15.23 -17.22
N ILE A 97 -11.91 16.10 -16.21
CA ILE A 97 -12.13 15.67 -14.83
C ILE A 97 -13.48 14.95 -14.72
N GLN A 98 -14.53 15.52 -15.31
CA GLN A 98 -15.85 14.89 -15.32
C GLN A 98 -15.80 13.47 -15.90
N LEU A 99 -15.15 13.30 -17.07
CA LEU A 99 -14.97 11.99 -17.69
C LEU A 99 -14.24 10.99 -16.78
N VAL A 100 -13.19 11.42 -16.08
CA VAL A 100 -12.44 10.55 -15.17
C VAL A 100 -13.24 10.20 -13.93
N VAL A 101 -13.93 11.17 -13.32
CA VAL A 101 -14.76 10.96 -12.12
C VAL A 101 -15.95 10.08 -12.45
N ASP A 102 -16.62 10.29 -13.58
CA ASP A 102 -17.73 9.44 -14.03
C ASP A 102 -17.24 8.02 -14.33
N ALA A 103 -16.11 7.88 -15.01
CA ALA A 103 -15.49 6.57 -15.23
C ALA A 103 -15.13 5.87 -13.91
N ALA A 104 -14.64 6.61 -12.92
CA ALA A 104 -14.34 6.06 -11.59
C ALA A 104 -15.61 5.56 -10.88
N ARG A 105 -16.69 6.36 -10.88
CA ARG A 105 -17.98 6.01 -10.26
C ARG A 105 -18.60 4.74 -10.87
N HIS A 106 -18.60 4.66 -12.21
CA HIS A 106 -19.22 3.56 -12.95
C HIS A 106 -18.28 2.37 -13.23
N SER A 107 -17.05 2.41 -12.71
CA SER A 107 -16.11 1.31 -12.88
C SER A 107 -16.55 0.06 -12.09
N PRO A 108 -16.14 -1.15 -12.52
CA PRO A 108 -16.40 -2.37 -11.77
C PRO A 108 -15.88 -2.26 -10.33
N VAL A 109 -16.59 -2.87 -9.38
CA VAL A 109 -16.27 -2.82 -7.94
C VAL A 109 -14.80 -3.16 -7.63
N THR A 110 -14.17 -4.02 -8.43
CA THR A 110 -12.76 -4.43 -8.30
C THR A 110 -11.76 -3.30 -8.58
N LEU A 111 -12.08 -2.37 -9.47
CA LEU A 111 -11.24 -1.25 -9.89
C LEU A 111 -11.69 0.10 -9.33
N ARG A 112 -12.90 0.14 -8.77
CA ARG A 112 -13.51 1.37 -8.25
C ARG A 112 -12.64 2.00 -7.16
N PRO A 113 -12.11 3.21 -7.39
CA PRO A 113 -11.34 3.91 -6.39
C PRO A 113 -12.27 4.58 -5.39
N SER A 114 -11.74 4.88 -4.21
CA SER A 114 -12.38 5.75 -3.23
C SER A 114 -12.32 7.22 -3.66
N SER A 115 -11.30 7.61 -4.41
CA SER A 115 -11.12 8.99 -4.85
C SER A 115 -10.21 9.08 -6.08
N VAL A 116 -10.30 10.21 -6.78
CA VAL A 116 -9.39 10.59 -7.86
C VAL A 116 -8.52 11.73 -7.37
N VAL A 117 -7.20 11.58 -7.48
CA VAL A 117 -6.24 12.64 -7.14
C VAL A 117 -5.69 13.26 -8.41
N LEU A 118 -5.81 14.57 -8.52
CA LEU A 118 -5.25 15.37 -9.59
C LEU A 118 -3.95 16.00 -9.09
N PHE A 119 -2.83 15.67 -9.72
CA PHE A 119 -1.51 16.20 -9.38
C PHE A 119 -1.02 17.14 -10.50
N PHE A 120 -0.88 18.42 -10.20
CA PHE A 120 -0.38 19.44 -11.11
C PHE A 120 1.02 19.86 -10.70
N SER A 121 2.03 19.33 -11.38
CA SER A 121 3.45 19.49 -11.01
C SER A 121 3.99 20.93 -11.11
N ASN A 122 3.43 21.76 -12.00
CA ASN A 122 3.76 23.19 -12.12
C ASN A 122 2.67 24.09 -11.49
N GLY A 123 1.79 23.53 -10.66
CA GLY A 123 0.69 24.24 -10.04
C GLY A 123 -0.53 24.46 -10.94
N LEU A 124 -1.40 25.34 -10.48
CA LEU A 124 -2.68 25.66 -11.11
C LEU A 124 -3.00 27.14 -10.90
N GLY A 125 -3.62 27.80 -11.87
CA GLY A 125 -4.05 29.18 -11.69
C GLY A 125 -5.22 29.29 -10.71
N ASP A 126 -5.26 30.35 -9.91
CA ASP A 126 -6.22 30.53 -8.80
C ASP A 126 -7.68 30.35 -9.22
N ASP A 127 -8.09 30.91 -10.36
CA ASP A 127 -9.46 30.78 -10.89
C ASP A 127 -9.82 29.30 -11.18
N VAL A 128 -8.90 28.56 -11.80
CA VAL A 128 -9.09 27.14 -12.13
C VAL A 128 -9.11 26.31 -10.84
N TYR A 129 -8.25 26.65 -9.88
CA TYR A 129 -8.20 26.00 -8.58
C TYR A 129 -9.49 26.20 -7.77
N GLN A 130 -10.00 27.43 -7.70
CA GLN A 130 -11.27 27.70 -7.02
C GLN A 130 -12.44 26.94 -7.66
N LYS A 131 -12.48 26.87 -8.99
CA LYS A 131 -13.49 26.08 -9.70
C LYS A 131 -13.41 24.58 -9.40
N LEU A 132 -12.21 24.01 -9.22
CA LEU A 132 -12.07 22.63 -8.74
C LEU A 132 -12.71 22.43 -7.37
N ARG A 133 -12.47 23.35 -6.43
CA ARG A 133 -13.03 23.26 -5.08
C ARG A 133 -14.55 23.43 -5.09
N CYS A 134 -15.07 24.37 -5.88
CA CYS A 134 -16.51 24.65 -5.92
C CYS A 134 -17.31 23.62 -6.72
N GLU A 135 -16.83 23.16 -7.88
CA GLU A 135 -17.60 22.27 -8.76
C GLU A 135 -17.40 20.78 -8.44
N PHE A 136 -16.25 20.38 -7.90
CA PHE A 136 -15.92 18.98 -7.63
C PHE A 136 -15.64 18.69 -6.15
N GLU A 137 -15.89 19.66 -5.26
CA GLU A 137 -15.63 19.54 -3.81
C GLU A 137 -14.19 19.09 -3.51
N ALA A 138 -13.25 19.55 -4.33
CA ALA A 138 -11.88 19.09 -4.28
C ALA A 138 -11.17 19.55 -3.00
N VAL A 139 -10.49 18.62 -2.33
CA VAL A 139 -9.75 18.85 -1.09
C VAL A 139 -8.25 18.71 -1.34
N ASP A 140 -7.44 19.57 -0.73
CA ASP A 140 -5.99 19.52 -0.86
C ASP A 140 -5.41 18.21 -0.32
N VAL A 141 -4.44 17.66 -1.04
CA VAL A 141 -3.63 16.53 -0.58
C VAL A 141 -2.22 17.03 -0.35
N LYS A 142 -1.69 16.78 0.85
CA LYS A 142 -0.28 17.06 1.12
C LYS A 142 0.57 15.95 0.48
N MET A 143 1.50 16.34 -0.37
CA MET A 143 2.56 15.48 -0.87
C MET A 143 3.87 15.94 -0.27
N GLU A 144 4.72 14.99 0.10
CA GLU A 144 6.04 15.29 0.62
C GLU A 144 6.94 15.78 -0.53
N PRO A 145 7.68 16.88 -0.32
CA PRO A 145 8.75 17.25 -1.24
C PRO A 145 9.75 16.10 -1.34
N LEU A 146 10.15 15.72 -2.55
CA LEU A 146 11.25 14.77 -2.69
C LEU A 146 12.55 15.46 -2.26
N CYS A 147 13.15 14.98 -1.17
CA CYS A 147 14.50 15.34 -0.81
C CYS A 147 15.45 14.26 -1.36
N TYR A 148 16.46 14.69 -2.11
CA TYR A 148 17.51 13.82 -2.63
C TYR A 148 18.68 13.73 -1.65
N HIS A 149 19.27 12.54 -1.55
CA HIS A 149 20.61 12.35 -1.02
C HIS A 149 21.48 11.86 -2.17
N GLU A 150 22.57 12.57 -2.46
CA GLU A 150 23.64 12.09 -3.32
C GLU A 150 24.23 10.83 -2.66
N LEU A 151 24.18 9.71 -3.38
CA LEU A 151 24.92 8.51 -2.99
C LEU A 151 26.28 8.59 -3.67
N ASP A 152 27.32 8.93 -2.91
CA ASP A 152 28.70 8.75 -3.35
C ASP A 152 28.95 7.24 -3.46
N LEU A 153 29.15 6.75 -4.70
CA LEU A 153 29.66 5.42 -4.96
C LEU A 153 31.01 5.51 -5.65
N GLU A 154 31.85 4.51 -5.37
CA GLU A 154 33.23 4.40 -5.81
C GLU A 154 33.37 4.49 -7.34
N GLU A 155 34.22 5.44 -7.75
CA GLU A 155 35.01 5.54 -8.98
C GLU A 155 34.52 4.76 -10.22
N GLU A 156 33.41 5.17 -10.85
CA GLU A 156 33.26 5.26 -12.33
C GLU A 156 31.86 5.67 -12.83
N TRP A 157 30.84 5.71 -11.96
CA TRP A 157 29.49 6.16 -12.34
C TRP A 157 28.93 7.19 -11.36
N THR A 158 28.66 8.42 -11.83
CA THR A 158 27.86 9.39 -11.09
C THR A 158 26.40 9.22 -11.49
N ASP A 159 25.55 8.78 -10.55
CA ASP A 159 24.10 8.81 -10.79
C ASP A 159 23.63 10.26 -10.71
N VAL A 160 23.41 10.91 -11.86
CA VAL A 160 22.83 12.25 -11.92
C VAL A 160 21.32 12.11 -11.73
N VAL A 161 20.89 11.94 -10.48
CA VAL A 161 19.46 11.96 -10.14
C VAL A 161 19.01 13.40 -9.97
N LEU A 162 18.89 14.12 -11.09
CA LEU A 162 18.25 15.43 -11.17
C LEU A 162 16.75 15.26 -10.99
N GLY A 163 16.29 15.07 -9.76
CA GLY A 163 14.87 15.22 -9.50
C GLY A 163 14.49 16.67 -9.44
N ARG A 164 13.72 17.09 -10.43
CA ARG A 164 13.07 18.40 -10.41
C ARG A 164 12.25 18.54 -9.12
N LEU A 165 12.56 19.57 -8.33
CA LEU A 165 11.68 19.99 -7.25
C LEU A 165 10.40 20.55 -7.87
N PHE A 166 9.27 20.25 -7.25
CA PHE A 166 7.97 20.79 -7.64
C PHE A 166 7.43 21.75 -6.57
N PRO A 167 8.10 22.92 -6.36
CA PRO A 167 7.71 23.86 -5.29
C PRO A 167 6.31 24.42 -5.50
N ASP A 168 5.89 24.54 -6.76
CA ASP A 168 4.57 25.03 -7.13
C ASP A 168 3.53 23.91 -7.26
N ALA A 169 3.88 22.65 -6.95
CA ALA A 169 2.96 21.54 -7.15
C ALA A 169 1.66 21.72 -6.35
N CYS A 170 0.56 21.40 -7.00
CA CYS A 170 -0.76 21.38 -6.41
C CYS A 170 -1.36 19.98 -6.57
N ALA A 171 -1.75 19.36 -5.45
CA ALA A 171 -2.44 18.08 -5.45
C ALA A 171 -3.82 18.24 -4.83
N VAL A 172 -4.87 17.84 -5.53
CA VAL A 172 -6.24 17.87 -5.02
C VAL A 172 -6.93 16.53 -5.22
N ARG A 173 -7.77 16.15 -4.27
CA ARG A 173 -8.54 14.90 -4.25
C ARG A 173 -10.01 15.19 -4.45
N ILE A 174 -10.65 14.41 -5.30
CA ILE A 174 -12.08 14.40 -5.54
C ILE A 174 -12.63 13.05 -5.06
N GLN A 175 -13.60 13.08 -4.15
CA GLN A 175 -14.21 11.87 -3.63
C GLN A 175 -15.07 11.18 -4.69
N VAL A 176 -14.91 9.86 -4.83
CA VAL A 176 -15.81 9.02 -5.61
C VAL A 176 -16.80 8.47 -4.60
N GLY A 177 -18.02 9.01 -4.61
CA GLY A 177 -19.10 8.57 -3.72
C GLY A 177 -19.42 7.09 -3.95
N GLU A 178 -19.82 6.38 -2.89
CA GLU A 178 -20.53 5.12 -3.05
C GLU A 178 -21.96 5.47 -3.46
N ASP A 179 -22.39 5.06 -4.66
CA ASP A 179 -23.82 5.06 -4.97
C ASP A 179 -24.53 4.27 -3.86
N GLY A 180 -25.53 4.90 -3.24
CA GLY A 180 -26.25 4.39 -2.09
C GLY A 180 -26.74 2.97 -2.31
N ILE A 181 -26.03 2.00 -1.74
CA ILE A 181 -26.61 0.75 -1.30
C ILE A 181 -26.82 0.98 0.19
N GLU A 182 -28.05 1.31 0.59
CA GLU A 182 -28.43 1.15 1.99
C GLU A 182 -28.08 -0.29 2.39
N PRO A 183 -27.28 -0.50 3.44
CA PRO A 183 -27.07 -1.84 3.94
C PRO A 183 -28.44 -2.36 4.39
N GLU A 184 -28.94 -3.41 3.73
CA GLU A 184 -30.06 -4.19 4.23
C GLU A 184 -29.78 -4.51 5.71
N LYS A 185 -30.58 -3.91 6.58
CA LYS A 185 -30.59 -4.20 8.02
C LYS A 185 -31.17 -5.59 8.24
N ASP A 186 -30.42 -6.63 7.91
CA ASP A 186 -30.70 -7.98 8.40
C ASP A 186 -29.85 -8.24 9.64
N ILE A 187 -30.18 -7.52 10.71
CA ILE A 187 -29.72 -7.80 12.06
C ILE A 187 -30.45 -9.06 12.52
N ARG A 188 -29.90 -10.23 12.22
CA ARG A 188 -30.07 -11.39 13.09
C ARG A 188 -29.02 -11.28 14.19
N GLU A 189 -29.39 -10.60 15.26
CA GLU A 189 -28.75 -10.69 16.57
C GLU A 189 -28.59 -12.16 16.95
N ASN A 190 -27.40 -12.71 16.71
CA ASN A 190 -26.98 -13.93 17.38
C ASN A 190 -26.13 -13.52 18.57
N ARG A 191 -26.67 -13.85 19.75
CA ARG A 191 -26.23 -13.46 21.09
C ARG A 191 -24.71 -13.50 21.21
N MET A 192 -24.16 -12.36 21.61
CA MET A 192 -22.77 -12.22 22.04
C MET A 192 -22.50 -13.23 23.16
N GLY A 193 -21.55 -14.13 22.93
CA GLY A 193 -20.91 -14.87 24.00
C GLY A 193 -20.33 -13.89 25.02
N SER A 194 -20.36 -14.32 26.29
CA SER A 194 -19.94 -13.59 27.48
C SER A 194 -18.65 -12.76 27.30
N PRO A 195 -18.50 -11.64 28.04
CA PRO A 195 -17.35 -10.76 27.91
C PRO A 195 -16.07 -11.55 28.21
N VAL A 196 -15.25 -11.73 27.17
CA VAL A 196 -13.88 -12.21 27.34
C VAL A 196 -13.18 -11.20 28.24
N SER A 197 -12.65 -11.72 29.34
CA SER A 197 -12.04 -11.02 30.45
C SER A 197 -11.13 -9.87 30.00
N ARG A 198 -11.15 -8.76 30.75
CA ARG A 198 -10.15 -7.68 30.68
C ARG A 198 -8.75 -8.29 30.67
N ASN A 199 -8.09 -8.33 29.51
CA ASN A 199 -6.67 -8.60 29.47
C ASN A 199 -5.96 -7.39 30.09
N LYS A 200 -5.60 -7.51 31.37
CA LYS A 200 -4.60 -6.66 32.01
C LYS A 200 -3.38 -6.62 31.11
N CYS A 201 -2.92 -5.41 30.77
CA CYS A 201 -1.57 -5.25 30.27
C CYS A 201 -0.63 -5.71 31.40
N CYS A 202 0.20 -6.70 31.10
CA CYS A 202 1.40 -7.08 31.84
C CYS A 202 1.22 -7.57 33.29
N GLU A 203 0.95 -8.88 33.45
CA GLU A 203 1.56 -9.66 34.53
C GLU A 203 2.45 -10.73 33.87
N HIS A 204 3.74 -10.70 34.20
CA HIS A 204 4.78 -11.52 33.58
C HIS A 204 4.58 -13.00 33.91
N SER A 205 4.11 -13.79 32.94
CA SER A 205 4.59 -15.17 32.83
C SER A 205 6.10 -15.10 32.64
N GLY A 206 6.92 -15.80 33.43
CA GLY A 206 8.39 -15.78 33.41
C GLY A 206 9.07 -16.25 32.12
N PHE A 207 8.42 -16.10 30.98
CA PHE A 207 8.92 -16.31 29.64
C PHE A 207 9.58 -15.02 29.14
N ASP A 208 10.86 -15.11 28.77
CA ASP A 208 11.58 -14.05 28.05
C ASP A 208 11.37 -14.25 26.53
N PRO A 209 10.56 -13.43 25.85
CA PRO A 209 10.35 -13.52 24.41
C PRO A 209 11.60 -13.12 23.60
N GLY A 210 12.64 -12.62 24.25
CA GLY A 210 13.87 -12.13 23.63
C GLY A 210 13.76 -10.65 23.23
N LEU A 211 14.90 -9.96 23.25
CA LEU A 211 14.98 -8.51 23.01
C LEU A 211 14.39 -8.08 21.65
N SER A 212 14.57 -8.92 20.63
CA SER A 212 14.10 -8.65 19.26
C SER A 212 12.56 -8.53 19.20
N LEU A 213 11.83 -9.54 19.70
CA LEU A 213 10.37 -9.54 19.72
C LEU A 213 9.81 -8.51 20.70
N SER A 214 10.43 -8.36 21.88
CA SER A 214 10.04 -7.32 22.85
C SER A 214 10.13 -5.92 22.25
N SER A 215 11.22 -5.61 21.53
CA SER A 215 11.39 -4.30 20.88
C SER A 215 10.37 -4.07 19.77
N LEU A 216 10.04 -5.10 18.98
CA LEU A 216 9.03 -5.01 17.93
C LEU A 216 7.66 -4.67 18.51
N VAL A 217 7.25 -5.41 19.53
CA VAL A 217 5.93 -5.25 20.18
C VAL A 217 5.84 -3.95 20.97
N ALA A 218 6.92 -3.51 21.62
CA ALA A 218 6.97 -2.23 22.32
C ALA A 218 6.72 -1.02 21.39
N GLY A 219 7.03 -1.16 20.09
CA GLY A 219 6.70 -0.15 19.09
C GLY A 219 5.22 -0.08 18.73
N MET A 220 4.44 -1.13 18.99
CA MET A 220 3.02 -1.19 18.63
C MET A 220 2.15 -0.46 19.66
N LYS A 221 1.02 0.11 19.21
CA LYS A 221 0.03 0.67 20.14
C LYS A 221 -0.76 -0.45 20.84
N CYS A 222 -0.92 -0.35 22.16
CA CYS A 222 -1.77 -1.30 22.89
C CYS A 222 -3.25 -1.11 22.53
N TRP A 223 -3.99 -2.21 22.45
CA TRP A 223 -5.46 -2.19 22.44
C TRP A 223 -6.08 -1.82 23.79
N CYS A 224 -5.28 -1.85 24.86
CA CYS A 224 -5.67 -1.64 26.25
C CYS A 224 -5.45 -0.20 26.77
N CYS A 225 -4.63 0.58 26.07
CA CYS A 225 -4.22 1.92 26.48
C CYS A 225 -4.77 2.95 25.49
N SER A 226 -6.05 3.32 25.60
CA SER A 226 -6.44 4.68 25.23
C SER A 226 -7.59 5.18 26.11
N LEU A 227 -7.29 6.27 26.81
CA LEU A 227 -8.22 7.31 27.26
C LEU A 227 -8.45 8.36 26.13
N ASP A 228 -7.91 8.12 24.93
CA ASP A 228 -8.16 8.93 23.74
C ASP A 228 -9.30 8.32 22.92
N ASP A 229 -10.44 9.00 23.00
CA ASP A 229 -11.59 9.13 22.08
C ASP A 229 -11.97 7.94 21.18
N GLU A 230 -13.18 7.42 21.42
CA GLU A 230 -14.17 6.96 20.43
C GLU A 230 -13.66 6.35 19.10
N VAL A 231 -12.60 5.55 19.12
CA VAL A 231 -12.43 4.48 18.13
C VAL A 231 -13.05 3.23 18.74
N GLU A 232 -14.34 3.33 19.09
CA GLU A 232 -15.17 2.14 19.06
C GLU A 232 -15.03 1.52 17.67
N LEU A 233 -15.00 0.20 17.61
CA LEU A 233 -15.14 -0.57 16.38
C LEU A 233 -16.55 -0.38 15.78
N GLN A 234 -17.03 0.85 15.62
CA GLN A 234 -18.17 1.20 14.78
C GLN A 234 -17.72 1.28 13.32
N VAL A 235 -17.15 0.19 12.82
CA VAL A 235 -16.85 0.04 11.40
C VAL A 235 -17.95 -0.80 10.79
N GLY A 236 -18.75 -0.09 10.00
CA GLY A 236 -20.02 -0.51 9.41
C GLY A 236 -20.87 0.71 9.09
N LEU A 237 -20.71 1.81 9.85
CA LEU A 237 -21.48 3.04 9.68
C LEU A 237 -20.66 4.26 10.16
N MET A 238 -19.71 4.81 9.38
CA MET A 238 -19.09 6.07 9.80
C MET A 238 -18.74 7.04 8.67
N ASN A 239 -19.18 8.28 8.91
CA ASN A 239 -18.96 9.48 8.13
C ASN A 239 -17.47 9.72 7.83
N GLN A 240 -17.18 9.67 6.53
CA GLN A 240 -16.21 10.34 5.65
C GLN A 240 -15.13 11.35 6.16
N SER A 241 -14.91 11.60 7.45
CA SER A 241 -14.14 12.78 7.91
C SER A 241 -12.69 12.54 8.39
N TRP A 242 -12.06 11.37 8.22
CA TRP A 242 -10.70 11.14 8.75
C TRP A 242 -9.70 10.50 7.75
N ARG A 243 -9.78 10.86 6.47
CA ARG A 243 -9.03 10.22 5.36
C ARG A 243 -7.62 10.77 5.03
N ASP A 244 -7.00 11.54 5.92
CA ASP A 244 -5.62 12.03 5.75
C ASP A 244 -4.65 11.59 6.86
N VAL A 245 -5.07 10.69 7.75
CA VAL A 245 -4.20 10.13 8.80
C VAL A 245 -3.62 8.81 8.32
N GLU A 246 -2.31 8.62 8.53
CA GLU A 246 -1.63 7.34 8.30
C GLU A 246 -2.45 6.17 8.86
N ALA A 247 -2.46 5.03 8.14
CA ALA A 247 -3.21 3.85 8.55
C ALA A 247 -2.87 3.47 10.00
N LYS A 248 -3.84 3.66 10.90
CA LYS A 248 -3.69 3.35 12.34
C LYS A 248 -3.62 1.85 12.62
N LEU A 249 -3.92 1.03 11.61
CA LEU A 249 -4.03 -0.42 11.69
C LEU A 249 -3.05 -1.09 10.73
N VAL A 250 -2.53 -2.25 11.15
CA VAL A 250 -1.75 -3.17 10.33
C VAL A 250 -2.36 -4.56 10.44
N ASN A 251 -2.56 -5.22 9.30
CA ASN A 251 -3.09 -6.58 9.21
C ASN A 251 -1.94 -7.56 9.02
N PHE A 252 -1.85 -8.58 9.87
CA PHE A 252 -0.83 -9.62 9.73
C PHE A 252 -1.43 -10.85 9.06
N ASP A 253 -0.84 -11.29 7.96
CA ASP A 253 -1.18 -12.60 7.39
C ASP A 253 -0.49 -13.74 8.15
N THR A 254 -0.86 -14.99 7.83
CA THR A 254 -0.26 -16.18 8.44
C THR A 254 1.26 -16.23 8.27
N THR A 255 1.80 -15.78 7.13
CA THR A 255 3.24 -15.80 6.87
C THR A 255 4.01 -14.80 7.72
N ALA A 256 3.41 -13.65 8.01
CA ALA A 256 3.97 -12.64 8.90
C ALA A 256 3.96 -13.12 10.34
N MET A 257 2.86 -13.74 10.78
CA MET A 257 2.76 -14.35 12.11
C MET A 257 3.84 -15.42 12.33
N VAL A 258 4.04 -16.31 11.34
CA VAL A 258 5.13 -17.31 11.36
C VAL A 258 6.49 -16.64 11.41
N ALA A 259 6.71 -15.61 10.60
CA ALA A 259 8.00 -14.96 10.53
C ALA A 259 8.38 -14.22 11.82
N ILE A 260 7.41 -13.63 12.51
CA ILE A 260 7.62 -12.96 13.80
C ILE A 260 7.92 -13.98 14.92
N ALA A 261 7.25 -15.14 14.91
CA ALA A 261 7.44 -16.17 15.93
C ALA A 261 8.68 -17.05 15.69
N SER A 262 9.18 -17.16 14.45
CA SER A 262 10.28 -18.03 14.05
C SER A 262 11.54 -17.85 14.91
N GLY A 263 12.21 -18.96 15.24
CA GLY A 263 13.53 -18.91 15.90
C GLY A 263 14.59 -18.17 15.10
N ILE A 264 14.50 -18.20 13.76
CA ILE A 264 15.42 -17.47 12.87
C ILE A 264 15.39 -15.98 13.21
N SER A 265 14.20 -15.39 13.28
CA SER A 265 13.97 -13.96 13.57
C SER A 265 14.27 -13.55 15.02
N ASN A 266 14.48 -14.54 15.89
CA ASN A 266 14.60 -14.37 17.35
C ASN A 266 15.98 -14.84 17.86
N GLY A 267 17.02 -14.65 17.06
CA GLY A 267 18.41 -14.81 17.51
C GLY A 267 18.91 -16.26 17.59
N ARG A 268 18.25 -17.21 16.93
CA ARG A 268 18.72 -18.61 16.87
C ARG A 268 19.61 -18.93 15.67
N THR A 269 19.94 -17.94 14.85
CA THR A 269 20.76 -18.11 13.64
C THR A 269 22.15 -18.69 13.94
N GLU A 270 22.86 -18.15 14.93
CA GLU A 270 24.20 -18.62 15.32
C GLU A 270 24.20 -20.09 15.76
N LYS A 271 23.23 -20.48 16.58
CA LYS A 271 23.06 -21.87 17.03
C LYS A 271 22.79 -22.80 15.84
N LEU A 272 22.00 -22.34 14.87
CA LEU A 272 21.72 -23.11 13.67
C LEU A 272 22.99 -23.30 12.84
N LEU A 273 23.77 -22.24 12.62
CA LEU A 273 25.04 -22.28 11.86
C LEU A 273 26.13 -23.10 12.56
N ALA A 274 26.14 -23.14 13.89
CA ALA A 274 27.05 -23.98 14.67
C ALA A 274 26.70 -25.48 14.62
N THR A 275 25.49 -25.83 14.18
CA THR A 275 25.06 -27.23 14.08
C THR A 275 25.69 -27.89 12.84
N PRO A 276 26.27 -29.10 12.94
CA PRO A 276 26.85 -29.78 11.78
C PRO A 276 25.87 -29.96 10.63
N GLU A 277 26.32 -29.70 9.40
CA GLU A 277 25.48 -29.71 8.19
C GLU A 277 24.69 -31.00 8.01
N HIS A 278 25.29 -32.17 8.25
CA HIS A 278 24.60 -33.46 8.12
C HIS A 278 23.36 -33.54 9.03
N GLN A 279 23.43 -33.02 10.26
CA GLN A 279 22.30 -33.00 11.19
C GLN A 279 21.21 -32.03 10.71
N LEU A 280 21.60 -30.89 10.14
CA LEU A 280 20.65 -29.93 9.58
C LEU A 280 19.96 -30.47 8.33
N ARG A 281 20.67 -31.21 7.47
CA ARG A 281 20.09 -31.89 6.31
C ARG A 281 19.12 -33.00 6.73
N ASP A 282 19.43 -33.71 7.80
CA ASP A 282 18.53 -34.71 8.40
C ASP A 282 17.29 -34.09 9.04
N ARG A 283 17.44 -32.92 9.68
CA ARG A 283 16.34 -32.18 10.31
C ARG A 283 15.44 -31.51 9.26
N PHE A 284 16.02 -30.86 8.26
CA PHE A 284 15.33 -30.08 7.24
C PHE A 284 15.38 -30.79 5.88
N LYS A 285 14.91 -32.04 5.83
CA LYS A 285 14.96 -32.88 4.63
C LYS A 285 14.33 -32.18 3.42
N GLY A 286 15.15 -31.96 2.38
CA GLY A 286 14.76 -31.26 1.15
C GLY A 286 14.63 -29.74 1.26
N ASN A 287 14.74 -29.16 2.46
CA ASN A 287 14.57 -27.73 2.74
C ASN A 287 15.82 -27.06 3.34
N TYR A 288 16.91 -27.81 3.54
CA TYR A 288 18.15 -27.31 4.13
C TYR A 288 18.62 -25.99 3.49
N ASP A 289 18.81 -25.97 2.17
CA ASP A 289 19.35 -24.79 1.48
C ASP A 289 18.41 -23.58 1.61
N PHE A 290 17.10 -23.82 1.65
CA PHE A 290 16.09 -22.79 1.85
C PHE A 290 16.14 -22.19 3.27
N VAL A 291 16.27 -23.04 4.30
CA VAL A 291 16.39 -22.60 5.70
C VAL A 291 17.70 -21.82 5.91
N ILE A 292 18.82 -22.31 5.38
CA ILE A 292 20.11 -21.61 5.48
C ILE A 292 20.08 -20.28 4.74
N SER A 293 19.45 -20.21 3.56
CA SER A 293 19.28 -18.94 2.85
C SER A 293 18.51 -17.91 3.68
N GLN A 294 17.50 -18.34 4.44
CA GLN A 294 16.77 -17.45 5.36
C GLN A 294 17.62 -16.99 6.54
N VAL A 295 18.47 -17.86 7.09
CA VAL A 295 19.40 -17.51 8.16
C VAL A 295 20.42 -16.46 7.71
N VAL A 296 21.02 -16.64 6.54
CA VAL A 296 21.94 -15.66 5.95
C VAL A 296 21.21 -14.34 5.72
N SER A 297 19.99 -14.39 5.20
CA SER A 297 19.16 -13.21 4.98
C SER A 297 18.84 -12.48 6.28
N GLU A 298 18.55 -13.19 7.37
CA GLU A 298 18.25 -12.60 8.68
C GLU A 298 19.46 -11.92 9.31
N ASN A 299 20.66 -12.52 9.19
CA ASN A 299 21.89 -11.92 9.70
C ASN A 299 22.24 -10.61 8.97
N GLN A 300 21.93 -10.50 7.67
CA GLN A 300 22.17 -9.28 6.89
C GLN A 300 21.13 -8.21 7.20
N ASN A 301 19.85 -8.58 7.21
CA ASN A 301 18.76 -7.67 7.47
C ASN A 301 17.81 -8.37 8.45
N PRO A 302 17.76 -7.98 9.74
CA PRO A 302 16.84 -8.59 10.69
C PRO A 302 15.38 -8.20 10.42
N ILE A 303 14.48 -9.18 10.31
CA ILE A 303 13.09 -8.93 9.91
C ILE A 303 12.33 -8.07 10.92
N HIS A 304 12.57 -8.24 12.23
CA HIS A 304 11.92 -7.41 13.24
C HIS A 304 12.34 -5.94 13.15
N ARG A 305 13.58 -5.68 12.71
CA ARG A 305 14.04 -4.29 12.49
C ARG A 305 13.35 -3.66 11.28
N GLU A 306 13.22 -4.41 10.18
CA GLU A 306 12.48 -3.96 8.99
C GLU A 306 11.01 -3.68 9.32
N LEU A 307 10.35 -4.58 10.06
CA LEU A 307 8.96 -4.43 10.43
C LEU A 307 8.73 -3.33 11.47
N SER A 308 9.69 -3.05 12.34
CA SER A 308 9.55 -2.06 13.42
C SER A 308 9.17 -0.68 12.89
N GLY A 309 9.83 -0.19 11.84
CA GLY A 309 9.49 1.11 11.23
C GLY A 309 8.08 1.16 10.65
N LEU A 310 7.58 0.02 10.15
CA LEU A 310 6.28 -0.08 9.49
C LEU A 310 5.11 -0.18 10.46
N ILE A 311 5.32 -0.88 11.60
CA ILE A 311 4.26 -1.15 12.58
C ILE A 311 4.31 -0.22 13.80
N SER A 312 5.37 0.58 13.95
CA SER A 312 5.49 1.53 15.05
C SER A 312 4.31 2.48 15.07
N GLY A 313 3.71 2.68 16.26
CA GLY A 313 2.55 3.54 16.43
C GLY A 313 1.24 3.01 15.86
N LYS A 314 1.20 1.79 15.30
CA LYS A 314 0.00 1.14 14.74
C LYS A 314 -0.53 0.05 15.67
N ARG A 315 -1.81 -0.26 15.55
CA ARG A 315 -2.45 -1.41 16.22
C ARG A 315 -2.51 -2.60 15.28
N GLY A 316 -2.15 -3.78 15.76
CA GLY A 316 -2.17 -5.01 14.98
C GLY A 316 -3.52 -5.72 14.99
N ILE A 317 -3.99 -6.14 13.81
CA ILE A 317 -5.17 -6.99 13.64
C ILE A 317 -4.81 -8.29 12.89
N ILE A 318 -5.58 -9.34 13.14
CA ILE A 318 -5.63 -10.56 12.34
C ILE A 318 -7.08 -11.00 12.19
N CYS A 319 -7.41 -11.67 11.10
CA CYS A 319 -8.72 -12.29 10.94
C CYS A 319 -8.76 -13.70 11.56
N GLU A 320 -9.96 -14.21 11.81
CA GLU A 320 -10.18 -15.50 12.44
C GLU A 320 -9.53 -16.66 11.66
N SER A 321 -9.63 -16.62 10.33
CA SER A 321 -8.93 -17.59 9.47
C SER A 321 -7.41 -17.60 9.68
N VAL A 322 -6.76 -16.43 9.82
CA VAL A 322 -5.32 -16.35 10.11
C VAL A 322 -5.01 -16.91 11.49
N ARG A 323 -5.82 -16.58 12.50
CA ARG A 323 -5.62 -17.09 13.87
C ARG A 323 -5.61 -18.61 13.89
N LEU A 324 -6.60 -19.24 13.24
CA LEU A 324 -6.73 -20.69 13.18
C LEU A 324 -5.59 -21.35 12.41
N GLU A 325 -5.27 -20.87 11.20
CA GLU A 325 -4.18 -21.42 10.37
C GLU A 325 -2.83 -21.28 11.08
N PHE A 326 -2.57 -20.13 11.71
CA PHE A 326 -1.34 -19.89 12.46
C PHE A 326 -1.21 -20.81 13.69
N GLN A 327 -2.29 -20.98 14.47
CA GLN A 327 -2.28 -21.88 15.63
C GLN A 327 -2.04 -23.33 15.22
N GLU A 328 -2.61 -23.78 14.11
CA GLU A 328 -2.38 -25.12 13.57
C GLU A 328 -0.91 -25.29 13.18
N LEU A 329 -0.34 -24.35 12.41
CA LEU A 329 1.06 -24.39 12.00
C LEU A 329 2.03 -24.38 13.19
N ILE A 330 1.81 -23.50 14.17
CA ILE A 330 2.65 -23.42 15.37
C ILE A 330 2.53 -24.69 16.21
N THR A 331 1.34 -25.30 16.28
CA THR A 331 1.14 -26.57 17.00
C THR A 331 1.91 -27.71 16.34
N MET A 332 1.83 -27.82 15.01
CA MET A 332 2.44 -28.90 14.23
C MET A 332 3.96 -28.76 14.09
N CYS A 333 4.46 -27.55 13.83
CA CYS A 333 5.84 -27.31 13.43
C CYS A 333 6.67 -26.53 14.45
N GLY A 334 6.02 -25.80 15.36
CA GLY A 334 6.69 -24.94 16.33
C GLY A 334 7.32 -25.70 17.50
N GLY A 335 8.54 -25.32 17.86
CA GLY A 335 9.20 -25.75 19.08
C GLY A 335 8.64 -25.05 20.33
N PRO A 336 9.06 -25.43 21.55
CA PRO A 336 8.59 -24.83 22.78
C PRO A 336 8.75 -23.30 22.82
N ASN A 337 9.86 -22.78 22.31
CA ASN A 337 10.12 -21.33 22.32
C ASN A 337 9.30 -20.60 21.25
N GLU A 338 9.12 -21.19 20.06
CA GLU A 338 8.25 -20.64 19.01
C GLU A 338 6.80 -20.55 19.45
N LYS A 339 6.33 -21.59 20.16
CA LYS A 339 4.98 -21.62 20.75
C LYS A 339 4.78 -20.49 21.76
N LEU A 340 5.73 -20.30 22.66
CA LEU A 340 5.67 -19.23 23.65
C LEU A 340 5.76 -17.83 23.01
N ARG A 341 6.59 -17.63 21.97
CA ARG A 341 6.63 -16.37 21.22
C ARG A 341 5.33 -16.11 20.46
N ALA A 342 4.73 -17.14 19.86
CA ALA A 342 3.45 -17.04 19.16
C ALA A 342 2.32 -16.63 20.12
N GLU A 343 2.22 -17.30 21.27
CA GLU A 343 1.24 -16.94 22.32
C GLU A 343 1.48 -15.53 22.87
N PHE A 344 2.75 -15.14 23.05
CA PHE A 344 3.11 -13.80 23.48
C PHE A 344 2.64 -12.75 22.47
N PHE A 345 2.98 -12.91 21.19
CA PHE A 345 2.63 -11.94 20.15
C PHE A 345 1.12 -11.82 19.95
N LEU A 346 0.38 -12.93 19.99
CA LEU A 346 -1.10 -12.94 19.88
C LEU A 346 -1.79 -12.06 20.93
N LYS A 347 -1.22 -11.88 22.13
CA LYS A 347 -1.79 -11.02 23.19
C LYS A 347 -1.83 -9.54 22.80
N PHE A 348 -1.03 -9.12 21.82
CA PHE A 348 -0.95 -7.73 21.35
C PHE A 348 -1.80 -7.46 20.10
N LEU A 349 -2.45 -8.48 19.56
CA LEU A 349 -3.25 -8.38 18.35
C LEU A 349 -4.74 -8.45 18.69
N LYS A 350 -5.55 -7.75 17.89
CA LYS A 350 -7.00 -7.95 17.92
C LYS A 350 -7.40 -8.93 16.83
N VAL A 351 -8.05 -10.01 17.25
CA VAL A 351 -8.69 -10.97 16.36
C VAL A 351 -10.03 -10.40 15.92
N LEU A 352 -10.24 -10.31 14.62
CA LEU A 352 -11.48 -9.85 14.00
C LEU A 352 -12.19 -11.02 13.31
N PRO A 353 -13.52 -10.96 13.15
CA PRO A 353 -14.22 -11.86 12.24
C PRO A 353 -13.66 -11.75 10.82
N ASP A 354 -13.83 -12.81 10.03
CA ASP A 354 -13.49 -12.79 8.61
C ASP A 354 -14.46 -11.83 7.87
N CYS A 355 -14.00 -10.63 7.55
CA CYS A 355 -14.78 -9.57 6.93
C CYS A 355 -14.09 -9.04 5.67
N PRO A 356 -14.02 -9.85 4.59
CA PRO A 356 -13.33 -9.44 3.38
C PRO A 356 -14.09 -8.38 2.60
N SER A 357 -13.36 -7.42 2.03
CA SER A 357 -13.94 -6.37 1.19
C SER A 357 -14.66 -6.94 -0.04
N THR A 358 -15.77 -6.31 -0.40
CA THR A 358 -16.57 -6.68 -1.58
C THR A 358 -15.71 -6.68 -2.84
N ARG A 359 -14.83 -5.68 -3.01
CA ARG A 359 -13.99 -5.54 -4.20
C ARG A 359 -13.03 -6.71 -4.39
N LEU A 360 -12.42 -7.22 -3.31
CA LEU A 360 -11.54 -8.38 -3.43
C LEU A 360 -12.36 -9.66 -3.63
N MET A 361 -13.51 -9.77 -2.96
CA MET A 361 -14.39 -10.93 -3.07
C MET A 361 -15.01 -11.10 -4.46
N SER A 362 -15.23 -10.01 -5.20
CA SER A 362 -15.72 -10.04 -6.58
C SER A 362 -14.72 -10.57 -7.61
N LEU A 363 -13.43 -10.71 -7.27
CA LEU A 363 -12.47 -11.35 -8.17
C LEU A 363 -12.76 -12.86 -8.32
N PRO A 364 -12.51 -13.47 -9.49
CA PRO A 364 -12.72 -14.90 -9.67
C PRO A 364 -11.78 -15.71 -8.76
N THR A 365 -12.33 -16.73 -8.09
CA THR A 365 -11.52 -17.68 -7.31
C THR A 365 -10.77 -18.59 -8.29
N THR A 366 -9.44 -18.57 -8.21
CA THR A 366 -8.55 -19.41 -9.02
C THR A 366 -7.47 -20.03 -8.14
N ARG A 367 -6.63 -20.91 -8.70
CA ARG A 367 -5.46 -21.44 -7.97
C ARG A 367 -4.53 -20.33 -7.46
N LYS A 368 -4.39 -19.23 -8.22
CA LYS A 368 -3.56 -18.07 -7.84
C LYS A 368 -4.32 -17.09 -6.93
N LEU A 369 -5.64 -17.01 -7.06
CA LEU A 369 -6.55 -16.18 -6.26
C LEU A 369 -7.41 -17.06 -5.35
N ALA A 370 -6.75 -17.85 -4.50
CA ALA A 370 -7.43 -18.80 -3.62
C ALA A 370 -8.31 -18.07 -2.58
N LEU A 371 -9.47 -18.67 -2.26
CA LEU A 371 -10.47 -18.08 -1.35
C LEU A 371 -9.86 -17.69 0.01
N LYS A 372 -9.01 -18.55 0.59
CA LYS A 372 -8.38 -18.26 1.87
C LYS A 372 -7.58 -16.95 1.86
N ASN A 373 -6.83 -16.70 0.80
CA ASN A 373 -6.06 -15.46 0.66
C ASN A 373 -6.99 -14.27 0.40
N LYS A 374 -8.08 -14.46 -0.35
CA LYS A 374 -9.10 -13.39 -0.51
C LYS A 374 -9.70 -12.98 0.84
N VAL A 375 -9.92 -13.91 1.76
CA VAL A 375 -10.41 -13.60 3.11
C VAL A 375 -9.41 -12.74 3.87
N VAL A 376 -8.14 -13.16 3.93
CA VAL A 376 -7.09 -12.48 4.70
C VAL A 376 -6.80 -11.08 4.16
N PHE A 377 -6.50 -10.97 2.86
CA PHE A 377 -6.19 -9.70 2.23
C PHE A 377 -7.42 -8.80 2.13
N GLY A 378 -8.60 -9.38 1.98
CA GLY A 378 -9.86 -8.65 1.90
C GLY A 378 -10.22 -8.03 3.25
N THR A 379 -9.89 -8.70 4.35
CA THR A 379 -10.09 -8.16 5.70
C THR A 379 -9.17 -6.95 5.90
N GLY A 380 -7.89 -7.06 5.56
CA GLY A 380 -6.98 -5.91 5.60
C GLY A 380 -7.50 -4.74 4.75
N ASP A 381 -7.98 -5.05 3.54
CA ASP A 381 -8.55 -4.08 2.62
C ASP A 381 -9.81 -3.38 3.17
N TYR A 382 -10.73 -4.12 3.78
CA TYR A 382 -11.94 -3.58 4.40
C TYR A 382 -11.62 -2.59 5.52
N TRP A 383 -10.64 -2.92 6.36
CA TRP A 383 -10.20 -2.08 7.48
C TRP A 383 -9.21 -0.97 7.09
N CYS A 384 -8.94 -0.80 5.79
CA CYS A 384 -7.90 0.11 5.28
C CYS A 384 -6.53 -0.12 5.95
N ALA A 385 -6.24 -1.37 6.33
CA ALA A 385 -5.02 -1.79 7.00
C ALA A 385 -4.04 -2.39 6.01
N GLN A 386 -2.78 -1.95 6.07
CA GLN A 386 -1.70 -2.57 5.29
C GLN A 386 -1.55 -4.04 5.68
N THR A 387 -1.61 -4.94 4.71
CA THR A 387 -1.41 -6.36 4.96
C THR A 387 0.07 -6.72 4.83
N VAL A 388 0.67 -7.17 5.93
CA VAL A 388 2.05 -7.67 5.98
C VAL A 388 2.05 -9.13 5.52
N THR A 389 2.83 -9.45 4.48
CA THR A 389 2.81 -10.77 3.83
C THR A 389 4.12 -11.12 3.12
N ALA A 390 4.44 -12.42 3.03
CA ALA A 390 5.42 -12.98 2.10
C ALA A 390 4.77 -13.62 0.86
N ASN A 391 3.42 -13.66 0.79
CA ASN A 391 2.68 -14.26 -0.31
C ASN A 391 2.52 -13.31 -1.50
N MET A 392 3.66 -12.90 -2.08
CA MET A 392 3.67 -11.99 -3.21
C MET A 392 3.11 -12.59 -4.50
N ALA A 393 2.97 -13.92 -4.58
CA ALA A 393 2.29 -14.58 -5.69
C ALA A 393 0.80 -14.19 -5.75
N PHE A 394 0.12 -14.15 -4.60
CA PHE A 394 -1.26 -13.69 -4.51
C PHE A 394 -1.37 -12.20 -4.84
N VAL A 395 -0.50 -11.37 -4.24
CA VAL A 395 -0.46 -9.91 -4.50
C VAL A 395 -0.28 -9.61 -5.99
N ARG A 396 0.66 -10.29 -6.65
CA ARG A 396 0.87 -10.15 -8.10
C ARG A 396 -0.35 -10.60 -8.92
N ALA A 397 -1.00 -11.69 -8.52
CA ALA A 397 -2.21 -12.17 -9.20
C ALA A 397 -3.37 -11.16 -9.08
N VAL A 398 -3.51 -10.48 -7.94
CA VAL A 398 -4.49 -9.39 -7.77
C VAL A 398 -4.11 -8.20 -8.64
N SER A 399 -2.85 -7.76 -8.61
CA SER A 399 -2.35 -6.64 -9.42
C SER A 399 -2.57 -6.83 -10.92
N GLN A 400 -2.44 -8.07 -11.43
CA GLN A 400 -2.73 -8.41 -12.83
C GLN A 400 -4.19 -8.18 -13.24
N THR A 401 -5.12 -8.13 -12.29
CA THR A 401 -6.53 -7.76 -12.55
C THR A 401 -6.70 -6.24 -12.69
N GLY A 402 -5.68 -5.46 -12.33
CA GLY A 402 -5.69 -4.00 -12.23
C GLY A 402 -6.06 -3.47 -10.86
N MET A 403 -6.52 -4.33 -9.95
CA MET A 403 -6.83 -3.95 -8.57
C MET A 403 -5.55 -3.67 -7.78
N SER A 404 -5.53 -2.56 -7.04
CA SER A 404 -4.49 -2.23 -6.06
C SER A 404 -4.81 -2.81 -4.69
N LEU A 405 -3.80 -3.29 -3.96
CA LEU A 405 -3.90 -3.69 -2.56
C LEU A 405 -2.79 -3.01 -1.75
N SER A 406 -3.13 -2.50 -0.58
CA SER A 406 -2.16 -1.93 0.35
C SER A 406 -1.44 -3.06 1.09
N ILE A 407 -0.17 -3.28 0.75
CA ILE A 407 0.63 -4.39 1.24
C ILE A 407 1.97 -3.92 1.75
N VAL A 408 2.55 -4.74 2.62
CA VAL A 408 3.96 -4.69 3.03
C VAL A 408 4.55 -6.07 2.78
N GLU A 409 5.53 -6.15 1.90
CA GLU A 409 6.28 -7.38 1.68
C GLU A 409 7.25 -7.61 2.84
N HIS A 410 7.30 -8.83 3.34
CA HIS A 410 8.39 -9.29 4.19
C HIS A 410 9.04 -10.54 3.60
N ARG A 411 10.31 -10.77 3.96
CA ARG A 411 11.03 -11.98 3.54
C ARG A 411 10.46 -13.21 4.27
N PRO A 412 10.36 -14.37 3.60
CA PRO A 412 9.84 -15.57 4.23
C PRO A 412 10.78 -16.06 5.32
N ARG A 413 10.19 -16.66 6.37
CA ARG A 413 10.89 -17.28 7.48
C ARG A 413 10.20 -18.59 7.84
N ALA A 414 10.98 -19.63 8.10
CA ALA A 414 10.51 -20.94 8.51
C ALA A 414 10.53 -21.05 10.03
N LEU A 415 9.61 -21.82 10.58
CA LEU A 415 9.77 -22.33 11.94
C LEU A 415 10.91 -23.34 11.94
N ILE A 416 11.80 -23.23 12.92
CA ILE A 416 12.93 -24.14 13.05
C ILE A 416 12.69 -25.21 14.10
N GLY A 417 11.67 -25.08 14.95
CA GLY A 417 11.40 -26.01 16.04
C GLY A 417 12.29 -25.77 17.25
N ASP A 418 12.57 -24.51 17.63
CA ASP A 418 13.45 -24.16 18.76
C ASP A 418 12.78 -24.16 20.15
#